data_AF-A0AAW9WDK7-F1
#
_entry.id   AF-A0AAW9WDK7-F1
#
_cell.length_a   1.000
_cell.length_b   1.000
_cell.length_c   1.000
_cell.angle_alpha   90.00
_cell.angle_beta   90.00
_cell.angle_gamma   90.00
#
_symmetry.space_group_name_H-M   'P 1'
#
loop_
_entity.id
_entity.type
_entity.pdbx_description
1 polymer ?
#
loop_
_entity_poly.entity_id
_entity_poly.type
_entity_poly.pdbx_seq_one_letter_code
_entity_poly.pdbx_strand_id
1 'polypeptide(L)'
;MSEAKRKSQKTRGLQRQVRLFLTCVHACDDEGGTTESLQSYLIKEKPIMESNAHIVEYWKTQPEVLEACLKNSLPLTENFVKLYQEVRPTHLYLVGSGTSLNAEETAVSFMKEMLDIDVISMPSSYVHDIRGDRPMFVFLSQGGSSTNTLKAMEETAAYPFITVTGEETCEIASRSSCHMVIGCGEEPVGPKTVGYTASVMILYLMAMEAARAVRAIGEEKYAYVRTVLETGIAHMRYNMEAIAGWTADHKEKLQSIEKYIFIGHGTGAAALKEGSLKVLETIKYPAFSYEFEEYLHGPILAVDACTGAFLFLSGKPEERERFRQLAECQSKYSQYTFLITDEEGETDGNTLRIRKTGAMYTEVFEIVVIPQYLAAVVQGYLGIADGSPLYDEYTALCPTKFRNGK
;
A
#
# COMPACT_ATOMS: atom_id res chain seq x y z
N MET A 1 -42.12 30.25 -1.68
CA MET A 1 -40.82 30.97 -1.73
C MET A 1 -39.73 29.93 -1.97
N SER A 2 -39.12 30.00 -3.16
CA SER A 2 -38.48 28.89 -3.87
C SER A 2 -37.08 28.49 -3.37
N GLU A 3 -36.71 27.24 -3.71
CA GLU A 3 -35.40 26.60 -3.56
C GLU A 3 -34.19 27.43 -4.04
N ALA A 4 -34.43 28.52 -4.77
CA ALA A 4 -33.41 29.51 -5.13
C ALA A 4 -32.78 30.23 -3.91
N LYS A 5 -33.49 30.35 -2.78
CA LYS A 5 -32.93 31.00 -1.57
C LYS A 5 -32.01 30.09 -0.74
N ARG A 6 -32.10 28.75 -0.87
CA ARG A 6 -31.19 27.81 -0.17
C ARG A 6 -29.85 27.61 -0.89
N LYS A 7 -29.81 27.72 -2.22
CA LYS A 7 -28.55 27.69 -2.98
C LYS A 7 -27.69 28.95 -2.75
N SER A 8 -28.29 30.11 -2.53
CA SER A 8 -27.58 31.38 -2.28
C SER A 8 -26.82 31.46 -0.94
N GLN A 9 -27.25 30.71 0.09
CA GLN A 9 -26.60 30.71 1.41
C GLN A 9 -25.38 29.76 1.50
N LYS A 10 -25.35 28.66 0.73
CA LYS A 10 -24.18 27.75 0.69
C LYS A 10 -22.99 28.35 -0.09
N THR A 11 -23.23 29.12 -1.14
CA THR A 11 -22.16 29.79 -1.91
C THR A 11 -21.50 30.95 -1.15
N ARG A 12 -22.21 31.58 -0.20
CA ARG A 12 -21.67 32.65 0.67
C ARG A 12 -20.80 32.13 1.83
N GLY A 13 -20.92 30.86 2.21
CA GLY A 13 -20.05 30.22 3.21
C GLY A 13 -18.66 29.90 2.65
N LEU A 14 -18.60 29.39 1.42
CA LEU A 14 -17.34 28.99 0.77
C LEU A 14 -16.48 30.20 0.35
N GLN A 15 -17.10 31.31 -0.09
CA GLN A 15 -16.38 32.56 -0.38
C GLN A 15 -15.83 33.28 0.87
N ARG A 16 -16.29 32.93 2.08
CA ARG A 16 -15.72 33.46 3.33
C ARG A 16 -14.48 32.68 3.80
N GLN A 17 -14.37 31.39 3.47
CA GLN A 17 -13.19 30.59 3.77
C GLN A 17 -12.01 30.87 2.81
N VAL A 18 -12.28 31.20 1.54
CA VAL A 18 -11.23 31.57 0.57
C VAL A 18 -10.70 32.99 0.81
N ARG A 19 -11.49 33.89 1.43
CA ARG A 19 -11.05 35.27 1.72
C ARG A 19 -10.21 35.40 3.00
N LEU A 20 -10.27 34.44 3.91
CA LEU A 20 -9.40 34.42 5.11
C LEU A 20 -7.99 33.90 4.82
N PHE A 21 -7.76 33.19 3.70
CA PHE A 21 -6.43 32.71 3.31
C PHE A 21 -5.61 33.77 2.53
N LEU A 22 -6.27 34.82 2.03
CA LEU A 22 -5.63 35.88 1.24
C LEU A 22 -5.37 37.18 2.04
N THR A 23 -5.57 37.18 3.36
CA THR A 23 -5.30 38.36 4.21
C THR A 23 -4.00 38.25 5.03
N CYS A 24 -3.28 37.12 4.97
CA CYS A 24 -1.98 36.95 5.65
C CYS A 24 -0.75 37.24 4.77
N VAL A 25 -0.93 37.82 3.57
CA VAL A 25 0.18 38.21 2.67
C VAL A 25 0.31 39.74 2.52
N HIS A 26 -0.40 40.54 3.34
CA HIS A 26 -0.28 42.01 3.31
C HIS A 26 -0.02 42.60 4.70
N ALA A 27 1.07 42.16 5.33
CA ALA A 27 1.67 42.86 6.46
C ALA A 27 3.15 42.48 6.57
N CYS A 28 3.96 42.85 5.58
CA CYS A 28 5.40 43.02 5.69
C CYS A 28 5.91 43.68 4.41
N ASP A 29 5.60 44.97 4.24
CA ASP A 29 6.36 45.87 3.39
C ASP A 29 6.85 46.99 4.30
N ASP A 30 8.13 46.94 4.66
CA ASP A 30 9.00 48.11 4.82
C ASP A 30 10.44 47.60 4.97
N GLU A 31 11.18 47.62 3.86
CA GLU A 31 12.51 48.22 3.71
C GLU A 31 13.29 47.59 2.53
N GLY A 32 13.34 48.36 1.43
CA GLY A 32 14.42 48.50 0.44
C GLY A 32 15.25 47.28 -0.02
N GLY A 33 15.05 46.86 -1.27
CA GLY A 33 16.00 45.99 -1.97
C GLY A 33 15.64 45.68 -3.42
N THR A 34 16.13 46.53 -4.34
CA THR A 34 16.42 46.30 -5.78
C THR A 34 15.67 45.18 -6.54
N THR A 35 14.82 45.62 -7.47
CA THR A 35 14.26 44.85 -8.58
C THR A 35 15.32 44.37 -9.55
N GLU A 36 15.72 43.11 -9.48
CA GLU A 36 16.32 42.38 -10.61
C GLU A 36 16.05 40.87 -10.53
N SER A 37 15.53 40.32 -11.65
CA SER A 37 15.31 38.90 -11.98
C SER A 37 14.25 38.07 -11.22
N LEU A 38 12.96 38.34 -11.50
CA LEU A 38 11.85 37.36 -11.33
C LEU A 38 11.40 36.80 -12.70
N GLN A 39 12.33 36.54 -13.61
CA GLN A 39 12.02 36.13 -15.00
C GLN A 39 12.69 34.83 -15.47
N SER A 40 13.11 33.93 -14.56
CA SER A 40 13.72 32.64 -14.95
C SER A 40 13.07 31.36 -14.39
N TYR A 41 11.96 31.44 -13.66
CA TYR A 41 11.17 30.24 -13.30
C TYR A 41 9.96 30.06 -14.24
N LEU A 42 10.23 29.97 -15.54
CA LEU A 42 9.31 29.29 -16.45
C LEU A 42 9.48 27.79 -16.22
N ILE A 43 8.72 27.25 -15.27
CA ILE A 43 8.44 25.82 -15.16
C ILE A 43 7.92 25.40 -16.53
N LYS A 44 8.73 24.66 -17.29
CA LYS A 44 8.24 23.93 -18.46
C LYS A 44 7.17 22.98 -17.95
N GLU A 45 5.91 23.24 -18.27
CA GLU A 45 4.82 22.29 -18.09
C GLU A 45 5.19 21.01 -18.84
N LYS A 46 5.67 19.99 -18.12
CA LYS A 46 5.66 18.63 -18.64
C LYS A 46 4.19 18.22 -18.80
N PRO A 47 3.79 17.60 -19.93
CA PRO A 47 2.42 17.18 -20.10
C PRO A 47 2.01 16.22 -18.97
N ILE A 48 0.87 16.47 -18.33
CA ILE A 48 0.30 15.70 -17.21
C ILE A 48 0.13 14.19 -17.53
N MET A 49 0.18 13.80 -18.81
CA MET A 49 0.18 12.40 -19.25
C MET A 49 1.52 11.66 -19.05
N GLU A 50 2.67 12.36 -19.02
CA GLU A 50 3.99 11.69 -18.92
C GLU A 50 4.27 11.13 -17.53
N SER A 51 3.63 11.64 -16.47
CA SER A 51 3.97 11.30 -15.09
C SER A 51 3.23 10.05 -14.56
N ASN A 52 1.95 9.88 -14.92
CA ASN A 52 1.16 8.67 -14.62
C ASN A 52 1.71 7.41 -15.32
N ALA A 53 2.41 7.57 -16.44
CA ALA A 53 3.05 6.47 -17.16
C ALA A 53 4.05 5.71 -16.27
N HIS A 54 4.73 6.42 -15.36
CA HIS A 54 5.78 5.83 -14.53
C HIS A 54 5.24 4.87 -13.46
N ILE A 55 4.11 5.18 -12.79
CA ILE A 55 3.53 4.24 -11.80
C ILE A 55 3.06 2.96 -12.49
N VAL A 56 2.43 3.08 -13.68
CA VAL A 56 2.00 1.92 -14.46
C VAL A 56 3.19 1.10 -14.97
N GLU A 57 4.32 1.73 -15.30
CA GLU A 57 5.57 1.03 -15.66
C GLU A 57 6.07 0.13 -14.53
N TYR A 58 6.18 0.66 -13.31
CA TYR A 58 6.58 -0.15 -12.14
C TYR A 58 5.52 -1.17 -11.74
N TRP A 59 4.24 -0.82 -11.87
CA TRP A 59 3.17 -1.77 -11.62
C TRP A 59 3.28 -2.99 -12.54
N LYS A 60 3.66 -2.80 -13.82
CA LYS A 60 3.85 -3.86 -14.81
C LYS A 60 5.01 -4.81 -14.53
N THR A 61 6.05 -4.37 -13.81
CA THR A 61 7.25 -5.18 -13.55
C THR A 61 7.10 -6.10 -12.34
N GLN A 62 5.99 -6.01 -11.60
CA GLN A 62 5.76 -6.78 -10.39
C GLN A 62 5.93 -8.30 -10.60
N PRO A 63 5.34 -8.94 -11.63
CA PRO A 63 5.53 -10.37 -11.83
C PRO A 63 7.01 -10.77 -11.97
N GLU A 64 7.78 -10.06 -12.81
CA GLU A 64 9.19 -10.36 -13.07
C GLU A 64 10.05 -10.17 -11.82
N VAL A 65 9.79 -9.11 -11.05
CA VAL A 65 10.52 -8.83 -9.80
C VAL A 65 10.22 -9.90 -8.75
N LEU A 66 8.96 -10.33 -8.62
CA LEU A 66 8.57 -11.38 -7.68
C LEU A 66 9.15 -12.75 -8.07
N GLU A 67 9.16 -13.08 -9.36
CA GLU A 67 9.84 -14.28 -9.90
C GLU A 67 11.35 -14.24 -9.58
N ALA A 68 11.99 -13.09 -9.76
CA ALA A 68 13.40 -12.90 -9.43
C ALA A 68 13.67 -13.05 -7.92
N CYS A 69 12.79 -12.53 -7.07
CA CYS A 69 12.89 -12.71 -5.61
C CYS A 69 12.80 -14.19 -5.24
N LEU A 70 11.80 -14.92 -5.75
CA LEU A 70 11.65 -16.37 -5.51
C LEU A 70 12.84 -17.18 -5.99
N LYS A 71 13.41 -16.83 -7.15
CA LYS A 71 14.60 -17.50 -7.69
C LYS A 71 15.83 -17.28 -6.82
N ASN A 72 15.95 -16.09 -6.22
CA ASN A 72 17.10 -15.68 -5.42
C ASN A 72 16.81 -15.70 -3.90
N SER A 73 15.88 -16.55 -3.45
CA SER A 73 15.42 -16.56 -2.06
C SER A 73 16.55 -16.72 -1.05
N LEU A 74 17.45 -17.69 -1.26
CA LEU A 74 18.58 -17.96 -0.36
C LEU A 74 19.58 -16.79 -0.28
N PRO A 75 20.14 -16.27 -1.40
CA PRO A 75 21.03 -15.11 -1.34
C PRO A 75 20.39 -13.88 -0.72
N LEU A 76 19.11 -13.60 -1.02
CA LEU A 76 18.43 -12.43 -0.49
C LEU A 76 18.20 -12.53 1.02
N THR A 77 17.95 -13.72 1.55
CA THR A 77 17.57 -13.92 2.96
C THR A 77 18.69 -14.43 3.86
N GLU A 78 19.91 -14.61 3.33
CA GLU A 78 21.02 -15.26 4.03
C GLU A 78 21.30 -14.62 5.41
N ASN A 79 21.33 -13.29 5.48
CA ASN A 79 21.58 -12.56 6.72
C ASN A 79 20.46 -12.75 7.76
N PHE A 80 19.20 -12.76 7.33
CA PHE A 80 18.07 -13.07 8.20
C PHE A 80 18.16 -14.51 8.73
N VAL A 81 18.42 -15.48 7.86
CA VAL A 81 18.48 -16.89 8.24
C VAL A 81 19.59 -17.14 9.26
N LYS A 82 20.79 -16.56 9.05
CA LYS A 82 21.90 -16.65 10.01
C LYS A 82 21.52 -16.09 11.38
N LEU A 83 20.98 -14.86 11.41
CA LEU A 83 20.57 -14.22 12.66
C LEU A 83 19.44 -14.99 13.36
N TYR A 84 18.47 -15.49 12.61
CA TYR A 84 17.37 -16.30 13.14
C TYR A 84 17.86 -17.61 13.76
N GLN A 85 18.83 -18.29 13.12
CA GLN A 85 19.43 -19.51 13.65
C GLN A 85 20.23 -19.28 14.94
N GLU A 86 20.90 -18.13 15.06
CA GLU A 86 21.66 -17.72 16.25
C GLU A 86 20.73 -17.36 17.41
N VAL A 87 19.73 -16.52 17.14
CA VAL A 87 18.84 -15.97 18.18
C VAL A 87 17.77 -16.97 18.63
N ARG A 88 17.25 -17.78 17.70
CA ARG A 88 16.08 -18.67 17.92
C ARG A 88 14.94 -17.92 18.63
N PRO A 89 14.43 -16.84 18.02
CA PRO A 89 13.42 -16.00 18.67
C PRO A 89 12.12 -16.78 18.88
N THR A 90 11.36 -16.41 19.90
CA THR A 90 9.94 -16.84 20.00
C THR A 90 8.98 -15.71 19.69
N HIS A 91 9.48 -14.48 19.55
CA HIS A 91 8.72 -13.30 19.17
C HIS A 91 9.48 -12.53 18.08
N LEU A 92 8.86 -12.38 16.92
CA LEU A 92 9.37 -11.57 15.81
C LEU A 92 8.54 -10.31 15.67
N TYR A 93 9.18 -9.16 15.88
CA TYR A 93 8.57 -7.84 15.75
C TYR A 93 8.90 -7.25 14.38
N LEU A 94 7.87 -7.00 13.57
CA LEU A 94 7.98 -6.31 12.29
C LEU A 94 7.66 -4.84 12.53
N VAL A 95 8.59 -3.95 12.17
CA VAL A 95 8.52 -2.53 12.48
C VAL A 95 8.79 -1.65 11.27
N GLY A 96 7.74 -0.95 10.85
CA GLY A 96 7.76 -0.10 9.67
C GLY A 96 6.80 1.08 9.78
N SER A 97 6.63 1.80 8.67
CA SER A 97 5.71 2.92 8.56
C SER A 97 5.14 3.02 7.15
N GLY A 98 3.88 3.48 7.05
CA GLY A 98 3.17 3.60 5.78
C GLY A 98 3.13 2.28 5.01
N THR A 99 3.51 2.30 3.73
CA THR A 99 3.59 1.10 2.88
C THR A 99 4.41 -0.04 3.49
N SER A 100 5.49 0.24 4.22
CA SER A 100 6.27 -0.80 4.89
C SER A 100 5.47 -1.47 6.02
N LEU A 101 4.73 -0.70 6.82
CA LEU A 101 3.86 -1.25 7.86
C LEU A 101 2.73 -2.10 7.25
N ASN A 102 2.12 -1.64 6.15
CA ASN A 102 1.09 -2.40 5.44
C ASN A 102 1.63 -3.74 4.92
N ALA A 103 2.88 -3.77 4.44
CA ALA A 103 3.52 -5.00 3.97
C ALA A 103 3.77 -5.97 5.13
N GLU A 104 4.24 -5.45 6.27
CA GLU A 104 4.45 -6.22 7.49
C GLU A 104 3.13 -6.80 8.03
N GLU A 105 2.08 -5.99 8.15
CA GLU A 105 0.74 -6.44 8.58
C GLU A 105 0.19 -7.54 7.67
N THR A 106 0.39 -7.41 6.35
CA THR A 106 -0.02 -8.43 5.38
C THR A 106 0.76 -9.73 5.56
N ALA A 107 2.04 -9.65 5.95
CA ALA A 107 2.89 -10.81 6.08
C ALA A 107 2.71 -11.62 7.39
N VAL A 108 2.20 -10.98 8.46
CA VAL A 108 2.11 -11.57 9.82
C VAL A 108 1.57 -13.00 9.82
N SER A 109 0.39 -13.22 9.22
CA SER A 109 -0.29 -14.52 9.27
C SER A 109 0.53 -15.63 8.63
N PHE A 110 1.14 -15.36 7.48
CA PHE A 110 2.00 -16.32 6.79
C PHE A 110 3.29 -16.59 7.57
N MET A 111 3.93 -15.55 8.09
CA MET A 111 5.17 -15.72 8.86
C MET A 111 4.93 -16.54 10.14
N LYS A 112 3.80 -16.35 10.82
CA LYS A 112 3.37 -17.20 11.95
C LYS A 112 3.25 -18.67 11.53
N GLU A 113 2.58 -18.93 10.41
CA GLU A 113 2.34 -20.31 9.94
C GLU A 113 3.62 -21.04 9.51
N MET A 114 4.61 -20.30 8.99
CA MET A 114 5.89 -20.90 8.59
C MET A 114 6.85 -21.07 9.76
N LEU A 115 6.96 -20.07 10.63
CA LEU A 115 7.96 -20.05 11.71
C LEU A 115 7.51 -20.75 12.99
N ASP A 116 6.19 -20.90 13.19
CA ASP A 116 5.59 -21.43 14.43
C ASP A 116 5.98 -20.63 15.69
N ILE A 117 5.99 -19.30 15.57
CA ILE A 117 6.28 -18.35 16.65
C ILE A 117 5.31 -17.16 16.60
N ASP A 118 5.32 -16.33 17.65
CA ASP A 118 4.59 -15.08 17.63
C ASP A 118 5.25 -14.06 16.69
N VAL A 119 4.48 -13.57 15.73
CA VAL A 119 4.88 -12.46 14.84
C VAL A 119 3.94 -11.28 15.08
N ILE A 120 4.50 -10.11 15.38
CA ILE A 120 3.75 -8.89 15.69
C ILE A 120 4.20 -7.79 14.73
N SER A 121 3.28 -7.23 13.97
CA SER A 121 3.52 -5.98 13.23
C SER A 121 3.13 -4.79 14.10
N MET A 122 3.98 -3.76 14.14
CA MET A 122 3.71 -2.53 14.87
C MET A 122 4.32 -1.31 14.17
N PRO A 123 3.67 -0.13 14.28
CA PRO A 123 4.25 1.11 13.79
C PRO A 123 5.52 1.47 14.57
N SER A 124 6.48 2.12 13.92
CA SER A 124 7.74 2.58 14.54
C SER A 124 7.57 3.41 15.82
N SER A 125 6.41 4.03 16.04
CA SER A 125 6.13 4.82 17.26
C SER A 125 5.74 3.97 18.49
N TYR A 126 5.52 2.67 18.35
CA TYR A 126 5.01 1.79 19.41
C TYR A 126 6.04 0.78 19.94
N VAL A 127 7.32 0.94 19.62
CA VAL A 127 8.38 0.00 20.01
C VAL A 127 8.72 -0.04 21.52
N HIS A 128 7.94 0.65 22.36
CA HIS A 128 8.06 0.59 23.81
C HIS A 128 7.29 -0.58 24.45
N ASP A 129 6.37 -1.23 23.73
CA ASP A 129 5.52 -2.31 24.24
C ASP A 129 6.06 -3.71 23.91
N ILE A 130 7.36 -3.94 24.15
CA ILE A 130 8.02 -5.22 23.82
C ILE A 130 7.72 -6.28 24.88
N ARG A 131 7.19 -7.42 24.43
CA ARG A 131 6.84 -8.57 25.27
C ARG A 131 7.44 -9.87 24.75
N GLY A 132 7.39 -10.89 25.60
CA GLY A 132 7.78 -12.24 25.23
C GLY A 132 9.26 -12.54 25.42
N ASP A 133 9.58 -13.82 25.42
CA ASP A 133 10.96 -14.30 25.54
C ASP A 133 11.69 -14.15 24.21
N ARG A 134 12.99 -13.82 24.25
CA ARG A 134 13.86 -13.71 23.06
C ARG A 134 13.21 -12.96 21.88
N PRO A 135 12.84 -11.67 22.05
CA PRO A 135 12.33 -10.87 20.96
C PRO A 135 13.43 -10.59 19.93
N MET A 136 13.06 -10.60 18.65
CA MET A 136 13.89 -10.19 17.53
C MET A 136 13.12 -9.22 16.64
N PHE A 137 13.80 -8.24 16.06
CA PHE A 137 13.17 -7.20 15.25
C PHE A 137 13.55 -7.28 13.77
N VAL A 138 12.59 -6.96 12.91
CA VAL A 138 12.76 -6.72 11.48
C VAL A 138 12.28 -5.30 11.22
N PHE A 139 13.18 -4.42 10.79
CA PHE A 139 12.84 -3.05 10.43
C PHE A 139 12.72 -2.92 8.91
N LEU A 140 11.52 -2.69 8.38
CA LEU A 140 11.33 -2.50 6.95
C LEU A 140 11.25 -1.00 6.60
N SER A 141 12.11 -0.55 5.69
CA SER A 141 12.04 0.79 5.12
C SER A 141 12.60 0.82 3.70
N GLN A 142 11.73 0.76 2.69
CA GLN A 142 12.18 0.74 1.28
C GLN A 142 13.09 1.93 0.95
N GLY A 143 12.72 3.15 1.35
CA GLY A 143 13.53 4.34 1.10
C GLY A 143 14.76 4.48 2.00
N GLY A 144 14.90 3.67 3.04
CA GLY A 144 16.09 3.65 3.91
C GLY A 144 16.39 4.95 4.67
N SER A 145 15.42 5.86 4.77
CA SER A 145 15.61 7.23 5.27
C SER A 145 14.57 7.67 6.31
N SER A 146 13.71 6.76 6.78
CA SER A 146 12.62 7.07 7.69
C SER A 146 13.17 7.34 9.10
N THR A 147 13.05 8.58 9.56
CA THR A 147 13.61 9.04 10.84
C THR A 147 13.00 8.32 12.04
N ASN A 148 11.71 8.00 11.97
CA ASN A 148 10.99 7.28 13.02
C ASN A 148 11.40 5.81 13.11
N THR A 149 11.61 5.12 11.97
CA THR A 149 12.13 3.75 11.94
C THR A 149 13.55 3.70 12.48
N LEU A 150 14.38 4.70 12.16
CA LEU A 150 15.73 4.78 12.70
C LEU A 150 15.73 5.01 14.22
N LYS A 151 14.89 5.93 14.70
CA LYS A 151 14.70 6.15 16.14
C LYS A 151 14.23 4.87 16.83
N ALA A 152 13.29 4.15 16.23
CA ALA A 152 12.80 2.89 16.77
C ALA A 152 13.92 1.84 16.88
N MET A 153 14.76 1.73 15.84
CA MET A 153 15.94 0.87 15.83
C MET A 153 16.94 1.23 16.95
N GLU A 154 17.17 2.53 17.17
CA GLU A 154 18.03 3.03 18.25
C GLU A 154 17.44 2.71 19.65
N GLU A 155 16.12 2.87 19.83
CA GLU A 155 15.43 2.57 21.09
C GLU A 155 15.43 1.08 21.44
N THR A 156 15.43 0.20 20.43
CA THR A 156 15.43 -1.25 20.60
C THR A 156 16.80 -1.89 20.36
N ALA A 157 17.88 -1.11 20.31
CA ALA A 157 19.22 -1.61 19.95
C ALA A 157 19.80 -2.69 20.89
N ALA A 158 19.20 -2.87 22.08
CA ALA A 158 19.55 -3.94 23.00
C ALA A 158 19.06 -5.34 22.55
N TYR A 159 18.12 -5.40 21.60
CA TYR A 159 17.56 -6.63 21.06
C TYR A 159 18.22 -7.00 19.73
N PRO A 160 18.29 -8.29 19.36
CA PRO A 160 18.69 -8.69 18.02
C PRO A 160 17.75 -8.09 16.96
N PHE A 161 18.31 -7.48 15.93
CA PHE A 161 17.52 -6.92 14.85
C PHE A 161 18.20 -7.04 13.49
N ILE A 162 17.40 -6.92 12.44
CA ILE A 162 17.83 -6.78 11.06
C ILE A 162 17.02 -5.69 10.37
N THR A 163 17.67 -4.94 9.48
CA THR A 163 17.03 -3.92 8.66
C THR A 163 16.87 -4.40 7.22
N VAL A 164 15.70 -4.15 6.63
CA VAL A 164 15.36 -4.51 5.25
C VAL A 164 15.04 -3.23 4.48
N THR A 165 15.80 -2.93 3.42
CA THR A 165 15.67 -1.68 2.66
C THR A 165 15.62 -1.92 1.14
N GLY A 166 15.24 -0.92 0.36
CA GLY A 166 15.20 -1.05 -1.12
C GLY A 166 16.58 -1.01 -1.77
N GLU A 167 17.54 -0.33 -1.14
CA GLU A 167 18.91 -0.13 -1.64
C GLU A 167 19.94 -0.67 -0.64
N GLU A 168 21.08 -1.15 -1.16
CA GLU A 168 22.20 -1.69 -0.36
C GLU A 168 22.81 -0.63 0.56
N THR A 169 22.87 0.61 0.08
CA THR A 169 23.50 1.73 0.78
C THR A 169 22.48 2.82 1.04
N CYS A 170 22.12 3.03 2.31
CA CYS A 170 21.19 4.08 2.77
C CYS A 170 21.45 4.42 4.25
N GLU A 171 20.74 5.43 4.78
CA GLU A 171 20.94 5.94 6.14
C GLU A 171 20.64 4.89 7.22
N ILE A 172 19.59 4.07 7.02
CA ILE A 172 19.27 2.98 7.94
C ILE A 172 20.33 1.86 7.84
N ALA A 173 20.76 1.50 6.62
CA ALA A 173 21.76 0.44 6.42
C ALA A 173 23.12 0.80 7.03
N SER A 174 23.56 2.07 6.94
CA SER A 174 24.84 2.51 7.50
C SER A 174 24.90 2.47 9.03
N ARG A 175 23.75 2.41 9.70
CA ARG A 175 23.60 2.36 11.16
C ARG A 175 23.14 0.99 11.66
N SER A 176 23.00 0.01 10.78
CA SER A 176 22.53 -1.32 11.09
C SER A 176 23.69 -2.32 11.10
N SER A 177 23.76 -3.16 12.13
CA SER A 177 24.75 -4.25 12.21
C SER A 177 24.37 -5.47 11.36
N CYS A 178 23.10 -5.59 10.97
CA CYS A 178 22.60 -6.67 10.13
C CYS A 178 21.58 -6.12 9.14
N HIS A 179 21.87 -6.24 7.85
CA HIS A 179 21.09 -5.60 6.79
C HIS A 179 20.89 -6.54 5.60
N MET A 180 19.78 -6.37 4.90
CA MET A 180 19.51 -7.00 3.62
C MET A 180 18.60 -6.12 2.75
N VAL A 181 18.56 -6.40 1.45
CA VAL A 181 17.70 -5.69 0.50
C VAL A 181 16.39 -6.44 0.23
N ILE A 182 15.35 -5.69 -0.12
CA ILE A 182 14.05 -6.22 -0.56
C ILE A 182 14.17 -7.02 -1.86
N GLY A 183 15.07 -6.60 -2.77
CA GLY A 183 15.19 -7.17 -4.11
C GLY A 183 14.25 -6.54 -5.15
N CYS A 184 13.62 -5.40 -4.85
CA CYS A 184 12.67 -4.73 -5.76
C CYS A 184 13.30 -3.92 -6.89
N GLY A 185 14.62 -3.65 -6.83
CA GLY A 185 15.27 -2.67 -7.69
C GLY A 185 14.88 -1.23 -7.35
N GLU A 186 15.29 -0.28 -8.19
CA GLU A 186 14.97 1.14 -8.00
C GLU A 186 13.52 1.46 -8.40
N GLU A 187 12.82 2.19 -7.54
CA GLU A 187 11.47 2.70 -7.78
C GLU A 187 11.40 4.18 -7.34
N PRO A 188 11.84 5.12 -8.22
CA PRO A 188 11.91 6.55 -7.94
C PRO A 188 10.54 7.24 -8.03
N VAL A 189 9.43 6.50 -8.02
CA VAL A 189 8.07 7.05 -7.94
C VAL A 189 7.59 7.07 -6.49
N GLY A 190 6.94 8.14 -6.05
CA GLY A 190 6.47 8.28 -4.66
C GLY A 190 5.54 7.13 -4.22
N PRO A 191 4.38 6.97 -4.89
CA PRO A 191 3.43 5.88 -4.64
C PRO A 191 4.01 4.53 -5.06
N LYS A 192 4.57 3.80 -4.10
CA LYS A 192 5.25 2.51 -4.33
C LYS A 192 4.29 1.40 -4.69
N THR A 193 4.60 0.64 -5.74
CA THR A 193 3.81 -0.51 -6.21
C THR A 193 4.61 -1.80 -6.08
N VAL A 194 5.65 -1.95 -6.90
CA VAL A 194 6.54 -3.11 -6.88
C VAL A 194 7.35 -3.22 -5.61
N GLY A 195 7.73 -2.09 -5.01
CA GLY A 195 8.34 -2.06 -3.69
C GLY A 195 7.48 -2.70 -2.61
N TYR A 196 6.16 -2.49 -2.65
CA TYR A 196 5.23 -3.10 -1.69
C TYR A 196 5.13 -4.61 -1.87
N THR A 197 4.83 -5.09 -3.09
CA THR A 197 4.65 -6.53 -3.32
C THR A 197 5.96 -7.29 -3.12
N ALA A 198 7.10 -6.72 -3.53
CA ALA A 198 8.41 -7.29 -3.24
C ALA A 198 8.72 -7.29 -1.74
N SER A 199 8.27 -6.29 -0.97
CA SER A 199 8.41 -6.27 0.50
C SER A 199 7.63 -7.42 1.16
N VAL A 200 6.40 -7.68 0.71
CA VAL A 200 5.63 -8.83 1.21
C VAL A 200 6.31 -10.14 0.84
N MET A 201 6.79 -10.26 -0.41
CA MET A 201 7.52 -11.44 -0.87
C MET A 201 8.80 -11.67 -0.07
N ILE A 202 9.63 -10.66 0.18
CA ILE A 202 10.87 -10.88 0.94
C ILE A 202 10.59 -11.32 2.37
N LEU A 203 9.53 -10.81 3.01
CA LEU A 203 9.09 -11.27 4.33
C LEU A 203 8.63 -12.74 4.31
N TYR A 204 7.94 -13.17 3.24
CA TYR A 204 7.61 -14.58 3.04
C TYR A 204 8.84 -15.45 2.87
N LEU A 205 9.78 -15.02 2.03
CA LEU A 205 11.02 -15.77 1.78
C LEU A 205 11.87 -15.86 3.06
N MET A 206 11.95 -14.79 3.84
CA MET A 206 12.60 -14.79 5.16
C MET A 206 12.02 -15.90 6.04
N ALA A 207 10.69 -15.96 6.15
CA ALA A 207 10.02 -16.96 6.96
C ALA A 207 10.23 -18.39 6.42
N MET A 208 10.09 -18.60 5.11
CA MET A 208 10.27 -19.92 4.49
C MET A 208 11.69 -20.45 4.64
N GLU A 209 12.71 -19.63 4.33
CA GLU A 209 14.11 -20.05 4.40
C GLU A 209 14.56 -20.24 5.84
N ALA A 210 14.15 -19.38 6.78
CA ALA A 210 14.45 -19.57 8.19
C ALA A 210 13.78 -20.83 8.76
N ALA A 211 12.49 -21.04 8.47
CA ALA A 211 11.74 -22.23 8.90
C ALA A 211 12.40 -23.52 8.38
N ARG A 212 12.81 -23.53 7.12
CA ARG A 212 13.54 -24.66 6.52
C ARG A 212 14.89 -24.88 7.19
N ALA A 213 15.66 -23.81 7.40
CA ALA A 213 16.99 -23.87 8.01
C ALA A 213 16.97 -24.35 9.47
N VAL A 214 15.88 -24.11 10.20
CA VAL A 214 15.67 -24.63 11.56
C VAL A 214 14.86 -25.93 11.63
N ARG A 215 14.44 -26.46 10.48
CA ARG A 215 13.58 -27.66 10.34
C ARG A 215 12.20 -27.53 11.00
N ALA A 216 11.64 -26.32 11.06
CA ALA A 216 10.25 -26.09 11.46
C ALA A 216 9.26 -26.59 10.40
N ILE A 217 9.66 -26.55 9.12
CA ILE A 217 8.90 -27.12 8.00
C ILE A 217 9.74 -28.16 7.25
N GLY A 218 9.08 -29.15 6.65
CA GLY A 218 9.70 -30.13 5.76
C GLY A 218 9.81 -29.64 4.32
N GLU A 219 10.62 -30.33 3.52
CA GLU A 219 10.83 -30.02 2.10
C GLU A 219 9.54 -30.09 1.27
N GLU A 220 8.60 -30.96 1.62
CA GLU A 220 7.30 -31.06 0.94
C GLU A 220 6.46 -29.79 1.13
N LYS A 221 6.33 -29.29 2.37
CA LYS A 221 5.61 -28.04 2.65
C LYS A 221 6.31 -26.86 1.97
N TYR A 222 7.64 -26.79 2.03
CA TYR A 222 8.42 -25.75 1.37
C TYR A 222 8.19 -25.74 -0.16
N ALA A 223 8.28 -26.91 -0.82
CA ALA A 223 8.06 -27.04 -2.25
C ALA A 223 6.61 -26.69 -2.64
N TYR A 224 5.63 -27.15 -1.88
CA TYR A 224 4.22 -26.84 -2.11
C TYR A 224 3.95 -25.33 -2.03
N VAL A 225 4.38 -24.67 -0.94
CA VAL A 225 4.18 -23.23 -0.77
C VAL A 225 4.85 -22.45 -1.90
N ARG A 226 6.06 -22.84 -2.29
CA ARG A 226 6.79 -22.23 -3.41
C ARG A 226 6.01 -22.35 -4.74
N THR A 227 5.49 -23.54 -5.06
CA THR A 227 4.69 -23.75 -6.28
C THR A 227 3.40 -22.92 -6.28
N VAL A 228 2.75 -22.77 -5.12
CA VAL A 228 1.56 -21.92 -5.01
C VAL A 228 1.91 -20.44 -5.19
N LEU A 229 3.04 -19.96 -4.66
CA LEU A 229 3.53 -18.60 -4.92
C LEU A 229 3.83 -18.38 -6.41
N GLU A 230 4.49 -19.32 -7.08
CA GLU A 230 4.74 -19.28 -8.53
C GLU A 230 3.42 -19.21 -9.33
N THR A 231 2.41 -19.98 -8.91
CA THR A 231 1.07 -19.95 -9.51
C THR A 231 0.38 -18.59 -9.28
N GLY A 232 0.49 -18.03 -8.08
CA GLY A 232 -0.04 -16.71 -7.75
C GLY A 232 0.56 -15.60 -8.61
N ILE A 233 1.87 -15.66 -8.90
CA ILE A 233 2.53 -14.70 -9.80
C ILE A 233 2.06 -14.89 -11.25
N ALA A 234 1.88 -16.13 -11.71
CA ALA A 234 1.30 -16.38 -13.03
C ALA A 234 -0.13 -15.84 -13.13
N HIS A 235 -0.94 -15.96 -12.08
CA HIS A 235 -2.26 -15.35 -11.99
C HIS A 235 -2.21 -13.82 -11.97
N MET A 236 -1.27 -13.22 -11.25
CA MET A 236 -1.06 -11.76 -11.23
C MET A 236 -0.93 -11.22 -12.66
N ARG A 237 -0.09 -11.84 -13.50
CA ARG A 237 0.10 -11.43 -14.91
C ARG A 237 -1.21 -11.41 -15.70
N TYR A 238 -2.03 -12.46 -15.58
CA TYR A 238 -3.34 -12.53 -16.21
C TYR A 238 -4.29 -11.46 -15.66
N ASN A 239 -4.33 -11.30 -14.34
CA ASN A 239 -5.20 -10.34 -13.67
C ASN A 239 -4.90 -8.91 -14.11
N MET A 240 -3.62 -8.57 -14.29
CA MET A 240 -3.19 -7.25 -14.73
C MET A 240 -3.77 -6.86 -16.10
N GLU A 241 -3.84 -7.80 -17.05
CA GLU A 241 -4.47 -7.56 -18.35
C GLU A 241 -5.99 -7.32 -18.20
N ALA A 242 -6.66 -8.17 -17.40
CA ALA A 242 -8.09 -8.03 -17.13
C ALA A 242 -8.43 -6.70 -16.44
N ILE A 243 -7.60 -6.28 -15.49
CA ILE A 243 -7.72 -5.01 -14.77
C ILE A 243 -7.61 -3.83 -15.73
N ALA A 244 -6.62 -3.85 -16.62
CA ALA A 244 -6.41 -2.77 -17.58
C ALA A 244 -7.61 -2.60 -18.53
N GLY A 245 -8.12 -3.71 -19.08
CA GLY A 245 -9.32 -3.69 -19.93
C GLY A 245 -10.55 -3.20 -19.18
N TRP A 246 -10.83 -3.78 -18.01
CA TRP A 246 -11.99 -3.42 -17.20
C TRP A 246 -11.96 -1.95 -16.77
N THR A 247 -10.79 -1.43 -16.37
CA THR A 247 -10.63 -0.02 -15.97
C THR A 247 -10.92 0.93 -17.13
N ALA A 248 -10.50 0.58 -18.35
CA ALA A 248 -10.77 1.37 -19.54
C ALA A 248 -12.28 1.42 -19.85
N ASP A 249 -12.97 0.27 -19.77
CA ASP A 249 -14.42 0.17 -19.99
C ASP A 249 -15.23 0.92 -18.92
N HIS A 250 -14.66 1.11 -17.73
CA HIS A 250 -15.31 1.76 -16.59
C HIS A 250 -14.87 3.21 -16.35
N LYS A 251 -14.11 3.80 -17.27
CA LYS A 251 -13.50 5.13 -17.11
C LYS A 251 -14.48 6.19 -16.59
N GLU A 252 -15.65 6.35 -17.21
CA GLU A 252 -16.63 7.39 -16.84
C GLU A 252 -17.16 7.19 -15.41
N LYS A 253 -17.43 5.95 -15.01
CA LYS A 253 -17.87 5.62 -13.65
C LYS A 253 -16.75 5.90 -12.65
N LEU A 254 -15.53 5.47 -12.96
CA LEU A 254 -14.37 5.64 -12.08
C LEU A 254 -14.02 7.11 -11.86
N GLN A 255 -14.15 7.97 -12.88
CA GLN A 255 -13.98 9.43 -12.76
C GLN A 255 -15.05 10.10 -11.88
N SER A 256 -16.21 9.46 -11.71
CA SER A 256 -17.33 10.03 -10.96
C SER A 256 -17.32 9.66 -9.47
N ILE A 257 -16.41 8.78 -9.04
CA ILE A 257 -16.27 8.37 -7.64
C ILE A 257 -15.60 9.50 -6.86
N GLU A 258 -16.17 9.87 -5.71
CA GLU A 258 -15.58 10.88 -4.81
C GLU A 258 -15.04 10.27 -3.51
N LYS A 259 -15.40 9.03 -3.20
CA LYS A 259 -14.98 8.28 -2.01
C LYS A 259 -14.76 6.83 -2.36
N TYR A 260 -13.60 6.27 -2.03
CA TYR A 260 -13.25 4.89 -2.31
C TYR A 260 -13.35 4.02 -1.05
N ILE A 261 -14.00 2.87 -1.16
CA ILE A 261 -14.06 1.87 -0.11
C ILE A 261 -13.67 0.52 -0.70
N PHE A 262 -12.60 -0.07 -0.16
CA PHE A 262 -12.12 -1.40 -0.52
C PHE A 262 -12.49 -2.38 0.60
N ILE A 263 -13.19 -3.47 0.27
CA ILE A 263 -13.74 -4.40 1.27
C ILE A 263 -13.24 -5.80 0.94
N GLY A 264 -12.47 -6.39 1.85
CA GLY A 264 -11.94 -7.75 1.72
C GLY A 264 -12.02 -8.52 3.02
N HIS A 265 -11.48 -9.72 3.05
CA HIS A 265 -11.45 -10.56 4.25
C HIS A 265 -10.01 -10.96 4.60
N GLY A 266 -9.73 -11.22 5.88
CA GLY A 266 -8.44 -11.75 6.34
C GLY A 266 -7.22 -11.01 5.78
N THR A 267 -6.26 -11.76 5.23
CA THR A 267 -5.04 -11.20 4.60
C THR A 267 -5.36 -10.27 3.42
N GLY A 268 -6.42 -10.54 2.66
CA GLY A 268 -6.89 -9.64 1.62
C GLY A 268 -7.26 -8.25 2.16
N ALA A 269 -7.94 -8.18 3.30
CA ALA A 269 -8.25 -6.89 3.94
C ALA A 269 -6.99 -6.12 4.37
N ALA A 270 -5.97 -6.82 4.88
CA ALA A 270 -4.67 -6.22 5.20
C ALA A 270 -3.98 -5.66 3.94
N ALA A 271 -4.00 -6.40 2.83
CA ALA A 271 -3.45 -5.94 1.56
C ALA A 271 -4.18 -4.71 0.99
N LEU A 272 -5.50 -4.61 1.20
CA LEU A 272 -6.31 -3.48 0.73
C LEU A 272 -6.02 -2.19 1.50
N LYS A 273 -5.42 -2.23 2.69
CA LYS A 273 -4.91 -1.03 3.37
C LYS A 273 -3.90 -0.31 2.48
N GLU A 274 -2.99 -1.04 1.85
CA GLU A 274 -2.04 -0.47 0.90
C GLU A 274 -2.76 0.11 -0.33
N GLY A 275 -3.73 -0.63 -0.88
CA GLY A 275 -4.53 -0.14 -1.99
C GLY A 275 -5.22 1.20 -1.69
N SER A 276 -5.82 1.32 -0.52
CA SER A 276 -6.44 2.56 -0.06
C SER A 276 -5.43 3.69 0.11
N LEU A 277 -4.24 3.38 0.64
CA LEU A 277 -3.16 4.36 0.80
C LEU A 277 -2.68 4.88 -0.56
N LYS A 278 -2.53 4.02 -1.57
CA LYS A 278 -2.14 4.47 -2.93
C LYS A 278 -3.17 5.41 -3.53
N VAL A 279 -4.45 5.09 -3.40
CA VAL A 279 -5.53 5.97 -3.87
C VAL A 279 -5.52 7.31 -3.15
N LEU A 280 -5.30 7.32 -1.83
CA LEU A 280 -5.13 8.57 -1.07
C LEU A 280 -3.94 9.40 -1.56
N GLU A 281 -2.80 8.76 -1.84
CA GLU A 281 -1.58 9.42 -2.30
C GLU A 281 -1.71 10.01 -3.71
N THR A 282 -2.41 9.34 -4.62
CA THR A 282 -2.51 9.73 -6.04
C THR A 282 -3.79 10.51 -6.36
N ILE A 283 -4.95 9.92 -6.07
CA ILE A 283 -6.28 10.47 -6.39
C ILE A 283 -6.66 11.58 -5.40
N LYS A 284 -6.08 11.57 -4.18
CA LYS A 284 -6.31 12.60 -3.14
C LYS A 284 -7.76 12.68 -2.67
N TYR A 285 -8.56 11.66 -2.99
CA TYR A 285 -9.92 11.48 -2.48
C TYR A 285 -9.90 10.57 -1.26
N PRO A 286 -10.87 10.70 -0.33
CA PRO A 286 -10.99 9.78 0.79
C PRO A 286 -11.04 8.33 0.29
N ALA A 287 -10.09 7.52 0.72
CA ALA A 287 -10.06 6.10 0.45
C ALA A 287 -9.90 5.33 1.76
N PHE A 288 -10.66 4.27 1.90
CA PHE A 288 -10.69 3.44 3.10
C PHE A 288 -10.64 1.97 2.70
N SER A 289 -10.06 1.16 3.57
CA SER A 289 -10.13 -0.30 3.48
C SER A 289 -10.75 -0.87 4.74
N TYR A 290 -11.61 -1.87 4.61
CA TYR A 290 -12.20 -2.55 5.75
C TYR A 290 -12.12 -4.06 5.58
N GLU A 291 -11.94 -4.75 6.72
CA GLU A 291 -12.31 -6.15 6.83
C GLU A 291 -13.85 -6.23 6.73
N PHE A 292 -14.34 -7.27 6.07
CA PHE A 292 -15.74 -7.43 5.70
C PHE A 292 -16.71 -7.33 6.88
N GLU A 293 -16.45 -8.01 8.00
CA GLU A 293 -17.33 -7.92 9.18
C GLU A 293 -17.26 -6.53 9.79
N GLU A 294 -16.05 -5.98 9.96
CA GLU A 294 -15.86 -4.65 10.54
C GLU A 294 -16.56 -3.55 9.72
N TYR A 295 -16.64 -3.71 8.39
CA TYR A 295 -17.40 -2.81 7.52
C TYR A 295 -18.90 -2.76 7.87
N LEU A 296 -19.49 -3.89 8.25
CA LEU A 296 -20.89 -3.99 8.64
C LEU A 296 -21.15 -3.32 10.00
N HIS A 297 -20.13 -3.21 10.85
CA HIS A 297 -20.22 -2.67 12.21
C HIS A 297 -20.01 -1.14 12.29
N GLY A 298 -20.54 -0.40 11.33
CA GLY A 298 -20.58 1.07 11.36
C GLY A 298 -20.15 1.76 10.07
N PRO A 299 -19.01 1.39 9.44
CA PRO A 299 -18.54 2.02 8.21
C PRO A 299 -19.57 2.06 7.07
N ILE A 300 -20.41 1.01 6.95
CA ILE A 300 -21.51 0.93 5.98
C ILE A 300 -22.48 2.13 6.04
N LEU A 301 -22.61 2.81 7.18
CA LEU A 301 -23.48 3.99 7.34
C LEU A 301 -23.00 5.21 6.55
N ALA A 302 -21.73 5.23 6.11
CA ALA A 302 -21.15 6.34 5.37
C ALA A 302 -21.43 6.29 3.84
N VAL A 303 -22.05 5.20 3.36
CA VAL A 303 -22.33 4.99 1.93
C VAL A 303 -23.33 6.02 1.41
N ASP A 304 -23.01 6.61 0.27
CA ASP A 304 -23.90 7.47 -0.51
C ASP A 304 -23.67 7.32 -2.02
N ALA A 305 -24.41 8.11 -2.81
CA ALA A 305 -24.41 8.02 -4.27
C ALA A 305 -23.06 8.30 -4.94
N CYS A 306 -22.09 8.93 -4.25
CA CYS A 306 -20.75 9.20 -4.77
C CYS A 306 -19.69 8.18 -4.29
N THR A 307 -20.11 7.16 -3.54
CA THR A 307 -19.22 6.17 -2.93
C THR A 307 -18.91 5.03 -3.90
N GLY A 308 -17.65 4.90 -4.30
CA GLY A 308 -17.11 3.76 -5.05
C GLY A 308 -16.73 2.62 -4.13
N ALA A 309 -17.44 1.50 -4.22
CA ALA A 309 -17.23 0.33 -3.38
C ALA A 309 -16.68 -0.84 -4.20
N PHE A 310 -15.55 -1.37 -3.78
CA PHE A 310 -14.85 -2.47 -4.42
C PHE A 310 -14.86 -3.65 -3.45
N LEU A 311 -15.68 -4.65 -3.74
CA LEU A 311 -15.91 -5.82 -2.90
C LEU A 311 -15.11 -7.00 -3.45
N PHE A 312 -14.11 -7.44 -2.71
CA PHE A 312 -13.22 -8.54 -3.09
C PHE A 312 -13.78 -9.84 -2.52
N LEU A 313 -14.49 -10.61 -3.35
CA LEU A 313 -15.06 -11.89 -2.96
C LEU A 313 -13.96 -12.84 -2.51
N SER A 314 -14.09 -13.35 -1.29
CA SER A 314 -13.13 -14.26 -0.67
C SER A 314 -13.84 -15.16 0.32
N GLY A 315 -13.15 -16.23 0.72
CA GLY A 315 -13.66 -17.15 1.74
C GLY A 315 -14.54 -18.27 1.18
N LYS A 316 -15.22 -18.96 2.09
CA LYS A 316 -16.08 -20.11 1.82
C LYS A 316 -17.38 -19.68 1.11
N PRO A 317 -18.14 -20.62 0.51
CA PRO A 317 -19.37 -20.29 -0.20
C PRO A 317 -20.37 -19.42 0.58
N GLU A 318 -20.50 -19.66 1.89
CA GLU A 318 -21.36 -18.87 2.77
C GLU A 318 -20.89 -17.42 2.98
N GLU A 319 -19.58 -17.20 3.05
CA GLU A 319 -18.98 -15.87 3.18
C GLU A 319 -19.13 -15.11 1.86
N ARG A 320 -18.84 -15.78 0.73
CA ARG A 320 -19.02 -15.22 -0.62
C ARG A 320 -20.46 -14.79 -0.88
N GLU A 321 -21.45 -15.57 -0.42
CA GLU A 321 -22.85 -15.20 -0.54
C GLU A 321 -23.18 -13.93 0.23
N ARG A 322 -22.61 -13.74 1.42
CA ARG A 322 -22.77 -12.49 2.18
C ARG A 322 -22.15 -11.29 1.46
N PHE A 323 -21.02 -11.45 0.78
CA PHE A 323 -20.47 -10.39 -0.07
C PHE A 323 -21.43 -10.01 -1.22
N ARG A 324 -22.08 -10.99 -1.86
CA ARG A 324 -23.07 -10.70 -2.92
C ARG A 324 -24.28 -9.96 -2.38
N GLN A 325 -24.80 -10.38 -1.23
CA GLN A 325 -25.90 -9.68 -0.56
C GLN A 325 -25.52 -8.24 -0.20
N LEU A 326 -24.28 -8.03 0.25
CA LEU A 326 -23.77 -6.69 0.49
C LEU A 326 -23.68 -5.87 -0.80
N ALA A 327 -23.14 -6.44 -1.88
CA ALA A 327 -23.06 -5.78 -3.19
C ALA A 327 -24.46 -5.38 -3.71
N GLU A 328 -25.43 -6.30 -3.62
CA GLU A 328 -26.82 -6.05 -4.02
C GLU A 328 -27.43 -4.92 -3.19
N CYS A 329 -27.24 -4.93 -1.87
CA CYS A 329 -27.72 -3.87 -0.99
C CYS A 329 -27.06 -2.52 -1.32
N GLN A 330 -25.74 -2.50 -1.47
CA GLN A 330 -24.95 -1.30 -1.69
C GLN A 330 -25.24 -0.66 -3.06
N SER A 331 -25.49 -1.48 -4.09
CA SER A 331 -25.85 -1.02 -5.44
C SER A 331 -27.13 -0.17 -5.47
N LYS A 332 -28.03 -0.33 -4.48
CA LYS A 332 -29.26 0.47 -4.34
C LYS A 332 -28.97 1.90 -3.89
N TYR A 333 -27.82 2.15 -3.26
CA TYR A 333 -27.41 3.44 -2.73
C TYR A 333 -26.29 4.09 -3.54
N SER A 334 -25.46 3.28 -4.22
CA SER A 334 -24.41 3.75 -5.13
C SER A 334 -24.31 2.88 -6.38
N GLN A 335 -24.40 3.51 -7.54
CA GLN A 335 -24.16 2.87 -8.84
C GLN A 335 -22.69 2.45 -9.07
N TYR A 336 -21.78 2.91 -8.20
CA TYR A 336 -20.34 2.62 -8.24
C TYR A 336 -19.99 1.44 -7.33
N THR A 337 -20.81 0.39 -7.35
CA THR A 337 -20.56 -0.86 -6.62
C THR A 337 -19.97 -1.87 -7.58
N PHE A 338 -18.76 -2.33 -7.30
CA PHE A 338 -17.97 -3.24 -8.13
C PHE A 338 -17.63 -4.51 -7.37
N LEU A 339 -17.80 -5.66 -8.03
CA LEU A 339 -17.52 -6.97 -7.48
C LEU A 339 -16.24 -7.51 -8.11
N ILE A 340 -15.30 -7.99 -7.30
CA ILE A 340 -14.06 -8.61 -7.76
C ILE A 340 -14.10 -10.08 -7.36
N THR A 341 -14.09 -11.00 -8.33
CA THR A 341 -14.31 -12.43 -8.08
C THR A 341 -13.51 -13.32 -9.04
N ASP A 342 -13.22 -14.55 -8.61
CA ASP A 342 -12.68 -15.65 -9.42
C ASP A 342 -13.74 -16.64 -9.90
N GLU A 343 -15.01 -16.39 -9.60
CA GLU A 343 -16.11 -17.25 -10.05
C GLU A 343 -16.46 -17.07 -11.53
N GLU A 344 -16.73 -18.19 -12.20
CA GLU A 344 -17.32 -18.21 -13.53
C GLU A 344 -18.85 -18.02 -13.47
N GLY A 345 -19.46 -17.43 -14.49
CA GLY A 345 -20.91 -17.23 -14.56
C GLY A 345 -21.34 -16.18 -15.58
N GLU A 346 -22.59 -15.72 -15.52
CA GLU A 346 -22.96 -14.42 -16.11
C GLU A 346 -22.54 -13.32 -15.15
N THR A 347 -21.91 -12.26 -15.67
CA THR A 347 -21.53 -11.10 -14.88
C THR A 347 -22.25 -9.88 -15.37
N ASP A 348 -22.67 -9.03 -14.44
CA ASP A 348 -23.05 -7.67 -14.78
C ASP A 348 -21.84 -6.87 -15.28
N GLY A 349 -22.09 -5.68 -15.82
CA GLY A 349 -21.01 -4.82 -16.31
C GLY A 349 -20.01 -4.45 -15.21
N ASN A 350 -20.42 -4.38 -13.95
CA ASN A 350 -19.60 -3.88 -12.83
C ASN A 350 -18.72 -4.94 -12.17
N THR A 351 -18.75 -6.20 -12.65
CA THR A 351 -17.93 -7.27 -12.09
C THR A 351 -16.59 -7.40 -12.81
N LEU A 352 -15.50 -7.37 -12.05
CA LEU A 352 -14.15 -7.68 -12.51
C LEU A 352 -13.81 -9.13 -12.16
N ARG A 353 -13.50 -9.94 -13.18
CA ARG A 353 -12.99 -11.29 -12.97
C ARG A 353 -11.48 -11.34 -12.88
N ILE A 354 -11.00 -12.06 -11.88
CA ILE A 354 -9.59 -12.35 -11.67
C ILE A 354 -9.37 -13.84 -11.45
N ARG A 355 -8.13 -14.30 -11.50
CA ARG A 355 -7.72 -15.63 -11.07
C ARG A 355 -7.19 -15.56 -9.65
N LYS A 356 -7.53 -16.57 -8.86
CA LYS A 356 -7.02 -16.78 -7.50
C LYS A 356 -6.46 -18.19 -7.36
N THR A 357 -5.43 -18.38 -6.53
CA THR A 357 -4.96 -19.73 -6.17
C THR A 357 -5.83 -20.36 -5.07
N GLY A 358 -6.54 -19.53 -4.31
CA GLY A 358 -7.28 -19.93 -3.11
C GLY A 358 -6.43 -19.95 -1.83
N ALA A 359 -5.12 -19.71 -1.92
CA ALA A 359 -4.25 -19.62 -0.74
C ALA A 359 -4.21 -18.20 -0.17
N MET A 360 -4.37 -18.07 1.15
CA MET A 360 -4.40 -16.79 1.86
C MET A 360 -3.16 -15.92 1.61
N TYR A 361 -1.99 -16.54 1.38
CA TYR A 361 -0.73 -15.84 1.21
C TYR A 361 -0.50 -15.33 -0.21
N THR A 362 -1.21 -15.84 -1.23
CA THR A 362 -1.12 -15.28 -2.59
C THR A 362 -2.14 -14.18 -2.86
N GLU A 363 -3.17 -14.06 -2.01
CA GLU A 363 -4.27 -13.11 -2.23
C GLU A 363 -3.75 -11.68 -2.38
N VAL A 364 -2.73 -11.28 -1.61
CA VAL A 364 -2.05 -9.97 -1.77
C VAL A 364 -1.60 -9.70 -3.21
N PHE A 365 -1.01 -10.68 -3.88
CA PHE A 365 -0.49 -10.58 -5.25
C PHE A 365 -1.62 -10.58 -6.29
N GLU A 366 -2.77 -11.15 -5.94
CA GLU A 366 -3.92 -11.26 -6.82
C GLU A 366 -4.79 -10.00 -6.78
N ILE A 367 -4.90 -9.34 -5.62
CA ILE A 367 -5.87 -8.26 -5.41
C ILE A 367 -5.25 -6.86 -5.32
N VAL A 368 -4.05 -6.68 -4.75
CA VAL A 368 -3.50 -5.32 -4.50
C VAL A 368 -3.20 -4.58 -5.79
N VAL A 369 -2.93 -5.33 -6.86
CA VAL A 369 -2.69 -4.79 -8.20
C VAL A 369 -3.90 -4.01 -8.74
N ILE A 370 -5.11 -4.28 -8.26
CA ILE A 370 -6.33 -3.57 -8.67
C ILE A 370 -6.30 -2.12 -8.17
N PRO A 371 -6.31 -1.83 -6.86
CA PRO A 371 -6.28 -0.45 -6.38
C PRO A 371 -4.99 0.29 -6.75
N GLN A 372 -3.85 -0.40 -6.90
CA GLN A 372 -2.62 0.24 -7.43
C GLN A 372 -2.81 0.76 -8.86
N TYR A 373 -3.41 -0.04 -9.74
CA TYR A 373 -3.68 0.38 -11.12
C TYR A 373 -4.72 1.50 -11.18
N LEU A 374 -5.79 1.40 -10.38
CA LEU A 374 -6.78 2.46 -10.24
C LEU A 374 -6.15 3.77 -9.75
N ALA A 375 -5.29 3.70 -8.73
CA ALA A 375 -4.57 4.84 -8.18
C ALA A 375 -3.76 5.56 -9.27
N ALA A 376 -3.06 4.82 -10.12
CA ALA A 376 -2.26 5.40 -11.20
C ALA A 376 -3.11 5.97 -12.35
N VAL A 377 -4.10 5.23 -12.81
CA VAL A 377 -4.82 5.56 -14.04
C VAL A 377 -5.93 6.60 -13.81
N VAL A 378 -6.67 6.48 -12.71
CA VAL A 378 -7.78 7.40 -12.41
C VAL A 378 -7.25 8.79 -12.02
N GLN A 379 -6.08 8.88 -11.38
CA GLN A 379 -5.37 10.16 -11.19
C GLN A 379 -5.22 10.91 -12.53
N GLY A 380 -4.74 10.20 -13.57
CA GLY A 380 -4.62 10.75 -14.92
C GLY A 380 -5.96 11.09 -15.57
N TYR A 381 -6.99 10.27 -15.36
CA TYR A 381 -8.34 10.58 -15.85
C TYR A 381 -8.91 11.87 -15.23
N LEU A 382 -8.58 12.17 -13.99
CA LEU A 382 -9.02 13.38 -13.29
C LEU A 382 -8.12 14.59 -13.56
N GLY A 383 -6.99 14.42 -14.26
CA GLY A 383 -6.02 15.49 -14.50
C GLY A 383 -5.31 15.96 -13.23
N ILE A 384 -5.19 15.10 -12.22
CA ILE A 384 -4.53 15.42 -10.95
C ILE A 384 -3.02 15.33 -11.14
N ALA A 385 -2.31 16.43 -10.90
CA ALA A 385 -0.86 16.46 -10.98
C ALA A 385 -0.20 15.56 -9.92
N ASP A 386 0.95 14.98 -10.29
CA ASP A 386 1.83 14.25 -9.38
C ASP A 386 2.35 15.14 -8.26
N GLY A 387 2.61 14.51 -7.12
CA GLY A 387 3.04 15.20 -5.92
C GLY A 387 1.98 16.15 -5.37
N SER A 388 2.35 16.96 -4.39
CA SER A 388 1.44 17.92 -3.78
C SER A 388 2.28 19.03 -3.15
N PRO A 389 2.16 20.29 -3.59
CA PRO A 389 2.86 21.41 -2.96
C PRO A 389 2.56 21.52 -1.47
N LEU A 390 1.34 21.18 -1.07
CA LEU A 390 0.93 21.10 0.33
C LEU A 390 1.73 20.02 1.09
N TYR A 391 1.95 18.86 0.46
CA TYR A 391 2.76 17.80 1.05
C TYR A 391 4.24 18.18 1.14
N ASP A 392 4.77 18.90 0.15
CA ASP A 392 6.15 19.41 0.18
C ASP A 392 6.34 20.41 1.33
N GLU A 393 5.36 21.28 1.57
CA GLU A 393 5.35 22.18 2.72
C GLU A 393 5.26 21.41 4.05
N TYR A 394 4.34 20.44 4.16
CA TYR A 394 4.23 19.60 5.35
C TYR A 394 5.52 18.84 5.66
N THR A 395 6.17 18.27 4.66
CA THR A 395 7.42 17.52 4.85
C THR A 395 8.60 18.43 5.15
N ALA A 396 8.59 19.68 4.69
CA ALA A 396 9.58 20.69 5.06
C ALA A 396 9.43 21.15 6.52
N LEU A 397 8.19 21.33 7.01
CA LEU A 397 7.89 21.80 8.36
C LEU A 397 7.87 20.68 9.41
N CYS A 398 7.48 19.46 9.01
CA CYS A 398 7.38 18.26 9.84
C CYS A 398 8.17 17.12 9.18
N PRO A 399 9.52 17.17 9.18
CA PRO A 399 10.34 16.19 8.47
C PRO A 399 10.17 14.79 9.05
N THR A 400 9.71 13.87 8.21
CA THR A 400 9.56 12.44 8.54
C THR A 400 10.70 11.58 7.97
N LYS A 401 11.51 12.15 7.07
CA LYS A 401 12.63 11.49 6.40
C LYS A 401 13.91 12.33 6.47
N PHE A 402 15.07 11.69 6.45
CA PHE A 402 16.33 12.37 6.19
C PHE A 402 16.30 12.97 4.76
N ARG A 403 16.89 14.16 4.59
CA ARG A 403 17.02 14.79 3.27
C ARG A 403 18.13 14.10 2.51
N ASN A 404 17.77 13.09 1.72
CA ASN A 404 18.72 12.31 0.93
C ASN A 404 18.97 12.91 -0.47
N GLY A 405 18.40 14.08 -0.77
CA GLY A 405 18.48 14.72 -2.09
C GLY A 405 17.73 13.98 -3.21
N LYS A 406 16.95 12.94 -2.87
CA LYS A 406 16.06 12.17 -3.75
C LYS A 406 14.61 12.57 -3.53
#